data_AF-W7MED6-F1
#
_entry.id   AF-W7MED6-F1
#
_cell.length_a   1.000
_cell.length_b   1.000
_cell.length_c   1.000
_cell.angle_alpha   90.00
_cell.angle_beta   90.00
_cell.angle_gamma   90.00
#
_symmetry.space_group_name_H-M   'P 1'
#
loop_
_entity.id
_entity.type
_entity.pdbx_description
1 polymer ?
#
loop_
_entity_poly.entity_id
_entity_poly.type
_entity_poly.pdbx_seq_one_letter_code
_entity_poly.pdbx_strand_id
1 'polypeptide(L)'
;MEGCRRLALFDKDSTGLNATKAAIKTVGGNANPDVFIRHVDNLDTYEVGKNMELAIRHFGRIDYAINCGAMYSASKAAIISLTRSDAIDYAKDQIRVNCVCPGVIETPMTANVPEDDPAVQTAVMKRKGTPQEVTDAILFLSSPKASFIQSAALSVDGGYTIS
;
A
#
# COMPACT_ATOMS: atom_id res chain seq x y z
N MET A 1 -14.41 14.26 27.75
CA MET A 1 -14.38 13.98 26.30
C MET A 1 -15.10 12.66 26.09
N GLU A 2 -16.22 12.67 25.38
CA GLU A 2 -16.88 11.42 24.94
C GLU A 2 -15.92 10.73 23.98
N GLY A 3 -15.39 9.56 24.36
CA GLY A 3 -14.44 8.83 23.52
C GLY A 3 -15.03 8.40 22.18
N CYS A 4 -14.21 7.76 21.34
CA CYS A 4 -14.61 7.28 20.03
C CYS A 4 -15.80 6.31 20.11
N ARG A 5 -16.96 6.69 19.55
CA ARG A 5 -18.20 5.90 19.63
C ARG A 5 -18.50 5.10 18.36
N ARG A 6 -17.85 5.42 17.24
CA ARG A 6 -18.06 4.76 15.94
C ARG A 6 -16.74 4.25 15.41
N LEU A 7 -16.62 2.93 15.30
CA LEU A 7 -15.41 2.23 14.91
C LEU A 7 -15.67 1.44 13.63
N ALA A 8 -14.78 1.61 12.65
CA ALA A 8 -14.74 0.76 11.45
C ALA A 8 -13.46 -0.10 11.49
N LEU A 9 -13.62 -1.41 11.34
CA LEU A 9 -12.52 -2.38 11.32
C LEU A 9 -12.54 -3.18 10.02
N PHE A 10 -11.40 -3.19 9.32
CA PHE A 10 -11.23 -3.89 8.05
C PHE A 10 -10.04 -4.85 8.14
N ASP A 11 -10.29 -6.12 7.84
CA ASP A 11 -9.26 -7.16 7.84
C ASP A 11 -9.65 -8.32 6.92
N LYS A 12 -8.66 -9.09 6.48
CA LYS A 12 -8.85 -10.30 5.69
C LYS A 12 -9.23 -11.49 6.59
N ASP A 13 -8.88 -11.47 7.86
CA ASP A 13 -9.31 -12.49 8.81
C ASP A 13 -10.69 -12.15 9.41
N SER A 14 -11.74 -12.77 8.84
CA SER A 14 -13.10 -12.67 9.37
C SER A 14 -13.24 -13.19 10.80
N THR A 15 -12.42 -14.16 11.22
CA THR A 15 -12.48 -14.72 12.58
C THR A 15 -11.90 -13.71 13.56
N GLY A 16 -10.71 -13.18 13.26
CA GLY A 16 -10.05 -12.12 14.01
C GLY A 16 -10.89 -10.85 14.14
N LEU A 17 -11.59 -10.44 13.07
CA LEU A 17 -12.52 -9.30 13.11
C LEU A 17 -13.66 -9.49 14.11
N ASN A 18 -14.30 -10.66 14.09
CA ASN A 18 -15.41 -10.95 15.00
C ASN A 18 -14.93 -11.05 16.46
N ALA A 19 -13.77 -11.69 16.68
CA ALA A 19 -13.14 -11.75 18.00
C ALA A 19 -12.81 -10.34 18.53
N THR A 20 -12.24 -9.49 17.67
CA THR A 20 -11.90 -8.09 18.01
C THR A 20 -13.14 -7.27 18.33
N LYS A 21 -14.21 -7.39 17.52
CA LYS A 21 -15.50 -6.74 17.79
C LYS A 21 -16.10 -7.17 19.12
N ALA A 22 -16.06 -8.46 19.44
CA ALA A 22 -16.53 -8.98 20.72
C ALA A 22 -15.70 -8.43 21.88
N ALA A 23 -14.37 -8.43 21.76
CA ALA A 23 -13.47 -7.89 22.76
C ALA A 23 -13.70 -6.38 23.01
N ILE A 24 -13.90 -5.59 21.96
CA ILE A 24 -14.22 -4.15 22.07
C ILE A 24 -15.52 -3.93 22.86
N LYS A 25 -16.55 -4.75 22.63
CA LYS A 25 -17.80 -4.66 23.38
C LYS A 25 -17.63 -5.05 24.85
N THR A 26 -16.86 -6.10 25.12
CA THR A 26 -16.60 -6.58 26.48
C THR A 26 -15.76 -5.58 27.29
N VAL A 27 -14.67 -5.06 26.71
CA VAL A 27 -13.75 -4.12 27.38
C VAL A 27 -14.32 -2.70 27.42
N GLY A 28 -15.07 -2.30 26.39
CA GLY A 28 -15.64 -0.96 26.26
C GLY A 28 -16.72 -0.61 27.30
N GLY A 29 -17.26 -1.60 28.03
CA GLY A 29 -18.23 -1.40 29.10
C GLY A 29 -19.38 -0.46 28.70
N ASN A 30 -19.60 0.59 29.49
CA ASN A 30 -20.67 1.58 29.26
C ASN A 30 -20.46 2.48 28.03
N ALA A 31 -19.26 2.51 27.43
CA ALA A 31 -19.01 3.30 26.23
C ALA A 31 -19.70 2.74 24.99
N ASN A 32 -19.93 1.41 24.97
CA ASN A 32 -20.62 0.63 23.93
C ASN A 32 -20.49 1.20 22.51
N PRO A 33 -19.26 1.25 21.96
CA PRO A 33 -19.05 1.81 20.63
C PRO A 33 -19.75 0.96 19.57
N ASP A 34 -20.32 1.62 18.57
CA ASP A 34 -20.85 0.98 17.38
C ASP A 34 -19.70 0.54 16.48
N VAL A 35 -19.64 -0.76 16.17
CA VAL A 35 -18.52 -1.38 15.46
C VAL A 35 -19.00 -1.97 14.14
N PHE A 36 -18.61 -1.31 13.06
CA PHE A 36 -18.80 -1.76 11.70
C PHE A 36 -17.57 -2.58 11.27
N ILE A 37 -17.79 -3.82 10.83
CA ILE A 37 -16.72 -4.71 10.38
C ILE A 37 -16.90 -5.04 8.91
N ARG A 38 -15.79 -5.14 8.18
CA ARG A 38 -15.78 -5.64 6.81
C ARG A 38 -14.60 -6.56 6.58
N HIS A 39 -14.87 -7.68 5.95
CA HIS A 39 -13.84 -8.52 5.39
C HIS A 39 -13.26 -7.82 4.15
N VAL A 40 -11.96 -7.52 4.18
CA VAL A 40 -11.26 -6.75 3.14
C VAL A 40 -9.86 -7.30 2.98
N ASP A 41 -9.40 -7.49 1.74
CA ASP A 41 -7.96 -7.66 1.53
C ASP A 41 -7.27 -6.30 1.69
N ASN A 42 -6.57 -6.10 2.80
CA ASN A 42 -5.90 -4.83 3.11
C ASN A 42 -4.78 -4.48 2.11
N LEU A 43 -4.36 -5.42 1.26
CA LEU A 43 -3.43 -5.18 0.16
C LEU A 43 -4.13 -4.62 -1.09
N ASP A 44 -5.44 -4.80 -1.23
CA ASP A 44 -6.24 -4.20 -2.29
C ASP A 44 -6.68 -2.78 -1.89
N THR A 45 -5.92 -1.81 -2.38
CA THR A 45 -6.19 -0.38 -2.09
C THR A 45 -7.55 0.10 -2.61
N TYR A 46 -8.10 -0.52 -3.65
CA TYR A 46 -9.42 -0.21 -4.17
C TYR A 46 -10.51 -0.75 -3.24
N GLU A 47 -10.41 -2.00 -2.79
CA GLU A 47 -11.35 -2.54 -1.80
C GLU A 47 -11.29 -1.74 -0.50
N VAL A 48 -10.08 -1.40 -0.03
CA VAL A 48 -9.88 -0.56 1.15
C VAL A 48 -10.59 0.80 0.99
N GLY A 49 -10.42 1.47 -0.14
CA GLY A 49 -11.09 2.74 -0.45
C GLY A 49 -12.61 2.61 -0.46
N LYS A 50 -13.15 1.61 -1.17
CA LYS A 50 -14.59 1.32 -1.25
C LYS A 50 -15.20 1.01 0.12
N ASN A 51 -14.51 0.23 0.95
CA ASN A 51 -15.00 -0.10 2.29
C ASN A 51 -14.98 1.13 3.20
N MET A 52 -14.04 2.04 3.00
CA MET A 52 -14.01 3.31 3.72
C MET A 52 -15.20 4.21 3.34
N GLU A 53 -15.55 4.30 2.05
CA GLU A 53 -16.77 4.98 1.62
C GLU A 53 -18.03 4.35 2.23
N LEU A 54 -18.10 3.02 2.28
CA LEU A 54 -19.25 2.32 2.88
C LEU A 54 -19.37 2.59 4.38
N ALA A 55 -18.25 2.67 5.10
CA ALA A 55 -18.26 3.05 6.51
C ALA A 55 -18.69 4.51 6.71
N ILE A 56 -18.27 5.43 5.82
CA ILE A 56 -18.75 6.82 5.82
C ILE A 56 -20.26 6.86 5.55
N ARG A 57 -20.76 6.11 4.56
CA ARG A 57 -22.21 6.03 4.29
C ARG A 57 -22.99 5.44 5.46
N HIS A 58 -22.44 4.46 6.15
CA HIS A 58 -23.07 3.81 7.29
C HIS A 58 -23.19 4.76 8.50
N PHE A 59 -22.14 5.52 8.81
CA PHE A 59 -22.09 6.38 10.00
C PHE A 59 -22.38 7.86 9.74
N GLY A 60 -22.39 8.31 8.48
CA GLY A 60 -22.36 9.72 8.08
C GLY A 60 -21.01 10.42 8.34
N ARG A 61 -20.29 10.01 9.39
CA ARG A 61 -18.92 10.43 9.76
C ARG A 61 -18.31 9.38 10.69
N ILE A 62 -17.04 9.03 10.48
CA ILE A 62 -16.31 8.06 11.33
C ILE A 62 -15.43 8.83 12.32
N ASP A 63 -15.38 8.39 13.57
CA ASP A 63 -14.54 8.99 14.62
C ASP A 63 -13.10 8.44 14.59
N TYR A 64 -12.93 7.18 14.17
CA TYR A 64 -11.63 6.50 14.08
C TYR A 64 -11.69 5.28 13.13
N ALA A 65 -10.64 5.07 12.35
CA ALA A 65 -10.48 3.90 11.48
C ALA A 65 -9.01 3.44 11.45
N ILE A 66 -8.81 2.13 11.51
CA ILE A 66 -7.51 1.48 11.35
C ILE A 66 -7.49 0.81 9.98
N ASN A 67 -6.52 1.19 9.16
CA ASN A 67 -6.32 0.62 7.82
C ASN A 67 -4.86 0.16 7.70
N CYS A 68 -4.65 -1.15 7.55
CA CYS A 68 -3.31 -1.72 7.40
C CYS A 68 -2.66 -1.39 6.05
N GLY A 69 -3.46 -1.27 4.98
CA GLY A 69 -2.97 -0.90 3.65
C GLY A 69 -2.33 0.47 3.60
N ALA A 70 -2.87 1.44 4.37
CA ALA A 70 -2.30 2.78 4.47
C ALA A 70 -0.88 2.80 5.05
N MET A 71 -0.55 1.89 5.97
CA MET A 71 0.80 1.78 6.55
C MET A 71 1.81 1.24 5.54
N TYR A 72 1.43 0.24 4.73
CA TYR A 72 2.27 -0.25 3.65
C TYR A 72 2.54 0.87 2.62
N SER A 73 1.49 1.54 2.14
CA SER A 73 1.62 2.66 1.20
C SER A 73 2.48 3.80 1.76
N ALA A 74 2.29 4.16 3.03
CA ALA A 74 3.10 5.16 3.70
C ALA A 74 4.59 4.75 3.79
N SER A 75 4.87 3.49 4.16
CA SER A 75 6.24 2.99 4.22
C SER A 75 6.93 3.00 2.85
N LYS A 76 6.21 2.67 1.77
CA LYS A 76 6.74 2.72 0.41
C LYS A 76 6.95 4.15 -0.08
N ALA A 77 6.06 5.08 0.25
CA ALA A 77 6.26 6.50 -0.05
C ALA A 77 7.46 7.09 0.72
N ALA A 78 7.69 6.66 1.96
CA ALA A 78 8.83 7.10 2.78
C ALA A 78 10.17 6.75 2.12
N ILE A 79 10.28 5.59 1.45
CA ILE A 79 11.49 5.20 0.71
C ILE A 79 11.86 6.24 -0.36
N ILE A 80 10.89 6.83 -1.05
CA ILE A 80 11.14 7.86 -2.06
C ILE A 80 11.73 9.11 -1.40
N SER A 81 11.19 9.51 -0.23
CA SER A 81 11.73 10.63 0.52
C SER A 81 13.13 10.36 1.05
N LEU A 82 13.38 9.15 1.57
CA LEU A 82 14.70 8.72 2.03
C LEU A 82 15.72 8.72 0.89
N THR A 83 15.34 8.22 -0.29
CA THR A 83 16.18 8.25 -1.50
C THR A 83 16.65 9.66 -1.84
N ARG A 84 15.79 10.68 -1.67
CA ARG A 84 16.18 12.08 -1.89
C ARG A 84 17.14 12.60 -0.83
N SER A 85 16.91 12.24 0.44
CA SER A 85 17.81 12.61 1.54
C SER A 85 19.19 12.00 1.34
N ASP A 86 19.25 10.68 1.13
CA ASP A 86 20.48 9.93 0.93
C ASP A 86 21.22 10.42 -0.32
N ALA A 87 20.50 10.75 -1.40
CA ALA A 87 21.09 11.32 -2.60
C ALA A 87 21.83 12.65 -2.33
N ILE A 88 21.40 13.44 -1.35
CA ILE A 88 22.09 14.66 -0.90
C ILE A 88 23.28 14.29 -0.02
N ASP A 89 23.04 13.46 1.00
CA ASP A 89 24.03 13.14 2.04
C ASP A 89 25.28 12.45 1.46
N TYR A 90 25.10 11.60 0.46
CA TYR A 90 26.16 10.81 -0.16
C TYR A 90 26.67 11.38 -1.50
N ALA A 91 26.16 12.54 -1.96
CA ALA A 91 26.63 13.17 -3.21
C ALA A 91 28.12 13.53 -3.15
N LYS A 92 28.60 13.99 -1.99
CA LYS A 92 30.02 14.33 -1.76
C LYS A 92 30.95 13.12 -1.93
N ASP A 93 30.44 11.92 -1.66
CA ASP A 93 31.15 10.65 -1.77
C ASP A 93 31.05 10.05 -3.19
N GLN A 94 30.50 10.81 -4.15
CA GLN A 94 30.28 10.38 -5.54
C GLN A 94 29.35 9.15 -5.66
N ILE A 95 28.45 8.97 -4.69
CA ILE A 95 27.45 7.89 -4.70
C ILE A 95 26.13 8.42 -5.25
N ARG A 96 25.57 7.69 -6.23
CA ARG A 96 24.22 7.94 -6.75
C ARG A 96 23.23 7.06 -6.01
N VAL A 97 22.13 7.66 -5.55
CA VAL A 97 21.03 7.00 -4.85
C VAL A 97 19.75 7.26 -5.63
N ASN A 98 19.12 6.18 -6.09
CA ASN A 98 17.87 6.20 -6.84
C ASN A 98 16.99 5.05 -6.32
N CYS A 99 15.67 5.15 -6.52
CA CYS A 99 14.75 4.08 -6.21
C CYS A 99 14.03 3.58 -7.47
N VAL A 100 13.78 2.28 -7.51
CA VAL A 100 12.93 1.63 -8.51
C VAL A 100 11.59 1.36 -7.85
N CYS A 101 10.50 1.67 -8.54
CA CYS A 101 9.12 1.53 -8.09
C CYS A 101 8.41 0.51 -8.96
N PRO A 102 8.47 -0.79 -8.62
CA PRO A 102 7.81 -1.84 -9.38
C PRO A 102 6.30 -1.83 -9.22
N GLY A 103 5.59 -2.29 -10.26
CA GLY A 103 4.18 -2.67 -10.18
C GLY A 103 4.00 -4.10 -9.65
N VAL A 104 2.95 -4.79 -10.11
CA VAL A 104 2.77 -6.22 -9.81
C VAL A 104 3.75 -7.04 -10.64
N ILE A 105 4.71 -7.70 -9.99
CA ILE A 105 5.76 -8.50 -10.63
C ILE A 105 5.57 -9.98 -10.34
N GLU A 106 5.80 -10.85 -11.32
CA GLU A 106 5.81 -12.31 -11.21
C GLU A 106 6.89 -12.78 -10.22
N THR A 107 6.48 -13.07 -9.00
CA THR A 107 7.35 -13.54 -7.91
C THR A 107 6.61 -14.58 -7.09
N PRO A 108 7.27 -15.35 -6.21
CA PRO A 108 6.57 -16.27 -5.31
C PRO A 108 5.46 -15.60 -4.48
N MET A 109 5.60 -14.30 -4.17
CA MET A 109 4.59 -13.52 -3.43
C MET A 109 3.31 -13.27 -4.25
N THR A 110 3.41 -13.15 -5.57
CA THR A 110 2.29 -12.87 -6.48
C THR A 110 1.85 -14.09 -7.27
N ALA A 111 2.41 -15.27 -6.98
CA ALA A 111 2.14 -16.51 -7.72
C ALA A 111 0.66 -16.90 -7.73
N ASN A 112 -0.06 -16.59 -6.64
CA ASN A 112 -1.50 -16.87 -6.52
C ASN A 112 -2.39 -15.72 -7.00
N VAL A 113 -1.82 -14.63 -7.51
CA VAL A 113 -2.59 -13.50 -8.07
C VAL A 113 -2.90 -13.86 -9.53
N PRO A 114 -4.17 -14.01 -9.94
CA PRO A 114 -4.53 -14.27 -11.34
C PRO A 114 -4.16 -13.11 -12.27
N GLU A 115 -4.10 -13.35 -13.59
CA GLU A 115 -3.85 -12.26 -14.56
C GLU A 115 -5.05 -11.31 -14.68
N ASP A 116 -6.27 -11.79 -14.48
CA ASP A 116 -7.51 -11.00 -14.50
C ASP A 116 -7.79 -10.26 -13.17
N ASP A 117 -6.89 -10.40 -12.20
CA ASP A 117 -6.98 -9.69 -10.91
C ASP A 117 -7.00 -8.16 -11.12
N PRO A 118 -7.88 -7.40 -10.43
CA PRO A 118 -7.93 -5.95 -10.54
C PRO A 118 -6.57 -5.25 -10.33
N ALA A 119 -5.70 -5.77 -9.45
CA ALA A 119 -4.37 -5.22 -9.23
C ALA A 119 -3.45 -5.41 -10.46
N VAL A 120 -3.64 -6.45 -11.26
CA VAL A 120 -2.91 -6.65 -12.52
C VAL A 120 -3.56 -5.82 -13.63
N GLN A 121 -4.88 -5.85 -13.70
CA GLN A 121 -5.68 -5.18 -14.72
C GLN A 121 -5.73 -3.66 -14.55
N THR A 122 -5.27 -3.11 -13.44
CA THR A 122 -5.10 -1.66 -13.29
C THR A 122 -4.02 -1.14 -14.24
N ALA A 123 -2.88 -1.83 -14.36
CA ALA A 123 -1.78 -1.40 -15.24
C ALA A 123 -2.22 -1.20 -16.70
N VAL A 124 -1.67 -0.19 -17.40
CA VAL A 124 -1.95 0.04 -18.83
C VAL A 124 -1.61 -1.20 -19.67
N MET A 125 -0.52 -1.90 -19.32
CA MET A 125 -0.08 -3.10 -20.01
C MET A 125 -0.92 -4.37 -19.70
N LYS A 126 -1.85 -4.33 -18.74
CA LYS A 126 -2.80 -5.41 -18.39
C LYS A 126 -2.16 -6.78 -18.16
N ARG A 127 -0.93 -6.81 -17.62
CA ARG A 127 -0.18 -8.02 -17.27
C ARG A 127 0.74 -7.74 -16.09
N LYS A 128 1.20 -8.81 -15.43
CA LYS A 128 2.33 -8.70 -14.51
C LYS A 128 3.63 -8.35 -15.25
N GLY A 129 4.50 -7.63 -14.57
CA GLY A 129 5.89 -7.48 -14.97
C GLY A 129 6.71 -8.73 -14.62
N THR A 130 7.85 -8.92 -15.27
CA THR A 130 8.80 -9.99 -14.95
C THR A 130 9.91 -9.48 -14.03
N PRO A 131 10.56 -10.35 -13.23
CA PRO A 131 11.75 -9.97 -12.47
C PRO A 131 12.88 -9.41 -13.32
N GLN A 132 12.99 -9.86 -14.57
CA GLN A 132 14.00 -9.38 -15.51
C GLN A 132 13.79 -7.91 -15.88
N GLU A 133 12.55 -7.47 -16.09
CA GLU A 133 12.24 -6.06 -16.41
C GLU A 133 12.66 -5.11 -15.28
N VAL A 134 12.48 -5.52 -14.02
CA VAL A 134 12.96 -4.76 -12.85
C VAL A 134 14.49 -4.79 -12.79
N THR A 135 15.10 -5.94 -13.06
CA THR A 135 16.56 -6.12 -13.06
C THR A 135 17.23 -5.24 -14.11
N ASP A 136 16.68 -5.17 -15.31
CA ASP A 136 17.20 -4.34 -16.40
C ASP A 136 17.19 -2.85 -16.04
N ALA A 137 16.13 -2.39 -15.37
CA ALA A 137 16.05 -1.02 -14.86
C ALA A 137 17.12 -0.74 -13.78
N ILE A 138 17.33 -1.67 -12.85
CA ILE A 138 18.38 -1.57 -11.82
C ILE A 138 19.78 -1.54 -12.48
N LEU A 139 20.04 -2.41 -13.45
CA LEU A 139 21.29 -2.46 -14.19
C LEU A 139 21.53 -1.16 -14.97
N PHE A 140 20.51 -0.61 -15.62
CA PHE A 140 20.59 0.71 -16.25
C PHE A 140 20.99 1.79 -15.24
N LEU A 141 20.27 1.89 -14.12
CA LEU A 141 20.55 2.87 -13.07
C LEU A 141 21.94 2.68 -12.44
N SER A 142 22.45 1.46 -12.39
CA SER A 142 23.78 1.14 -11.86
C SER A 142 24.90 1.43 -12.87
N SER A 143 24.57 1.46 -14.16
CA SER A 143 25.54 1.64 -15.24
C SER A 143 26.02 3.09 -15.42
N PRO A 144 27.13 3.32 -16.16
CA PRO A 144 27.57 4.67 -16.54
C PRO A 144 26.57 5.44 -17.39
N LYS A 145 25.58 4.78 -18.02
CA LYS A 145 24.54 5.44 -18.81
C LYS A 145 23.62 6.32 -17.96
N ALA A 146 23.55 6.06 -16.66
CA ALA A 146 22.79 6.81 -15.68
C ALA A 146 23.66 7.77 -14.85
N SER A 147 24.83 8.17 -15.37
CA SER A 147 25.83 8.98 -14.64
C SER A 147 25.29 10.33 -14.13
N PHE A 148 24.26 10.87 -14.77
CA PHE A 148 23.61 12.13 -14.37
C PHE A 148 22.21 11.95 -13.75
N ILE A 149 21.84 10.70 -13.45
CA ILE A 149 20.56 10.37 -12.80
C ILE A 149 20.80 10.22 -11.29
N GLN A 150 20.18 11.11 -10.52
CA GLN A 150 20.25 11.15 -9.07
C GLN A 150 18.88 11.43 -8.47
N SER A 151 18.55 10.80 -7.34
CA SER A 151 17.28 10.95 -6.61
C SER A 151 16.01 10.58 -7.40
N ALA A 152 16.16 9.81 -8.48
CA ALA A 152 15.04 9.38 -9.31
C ALA A 152 14.18 8.34 -8.58
N ALA A 153 12.87 8.42 -8.80
CA ALA A 153 11.91 7.36 -8.52
C ALA A 153 11.44 6.79 -9.85
N LEU A 154 12.06 5.69 -10.28
CA LEU A 154 11.82 5.10 -11.59
C LEU A 154 10.68 4.10 -11.52
N SER A 155 9.52 4.46 -12.06
CA SER A 155 8.39 3.54 -12.21
C SER A 155 8.71 2.43 -13.21
N VAL A 156 8.54 1.18 -12.78
CA VAL A 156 8.67 -0.05 -13.59
C VAL A 156 7.41 -0.88 -13.34
N ASP A 157 6.27 -0.33 -13.74
CA ASP A 157 4.96 -0.76 -13.27
C ASP A 157 3.95 -1.02 -14.39
N GLY A 158 4.40 -0.99 -15.65
CA GLY A 158 3.52 -1.17 -16.81
C GLY A 158 2.42 -0.10 -16.93
N GLY A 159 2.62 1.07 -16.32
CA GLY A 159 1.66 2.18 -16.31
C GLY A 159 0.64 2.10 -15.18
N TYR A 160 0.84 1.26 -14.16
CA TYR A 160 -0.07 1.14 -13.01
C TYR A 160 -0.36 2.49 -12.34
N THR A 161 0.66 3.30 -12.08
CA THR A 161 0.52 4.58 -11.34
C THR A 161 -0.18 5.71 -12.10
N ILE A 162 -0.43 5.54 -13.40
CA ILE A 162 -1.05 6.56 -14.27
C ILE A 162 -2.43 6.13 -14.80
N SER A 163 -2.95 5.00 -14.34
CA SER A 163 -4.21 4.41 -14.80
C SER A 163 -5.41 4.80 -13.95
#